data_AF-A0A845HFJ3-F1
#
_entry.id   AF-A0A845HFJ3-F1
#
_cell.length_a   1.000
_cell.length_b   1.000
_cell.length_c   1.000
_cell.angle_alpha   90.00
_cell.angle_beta   90.00
_cell.angle_gamma   90.00
#
_symmetry.space_group_name_H-M   'P 1'
#
loop_
_entity.id
_entity.type
_entity.pdbx_description
1 polymer ?
#
loop_
_entity_poly.entity_id
_entity_poly.type
_entity_poly.pdbx_seq_one_letter_code
_entity_poly.pdbx_strand_id
1 'polypeptide(L)'
;MIGFTPGLFDRLLDAQDAHARNGGGLSLEQWKDAVARDLEDLLNTRCALSEELLRAYPECENSIVNYGLIDFAGMCLSSSEDRTRICACLKAAIERHEPRLSNVRASLERETGSINRVSFAISATLAGTSMREAVSFDAVLQPSSLHYSINRSTRGA
;
A
#
# COMPACT_ATOMS: atom_id res chain seq x y z
N MET A 1 -16.29 3.31 -23.46
CA MET A 1 -16.12 3.19 -22.00
C MET A 1 -14.79 3.83 -21.65
N ILE A 2 -14.77 4.83 -20.78
CA ILE A 2 -13.53 5.47 -20.31
C ILE A 2 -12.96 4.53 -19.24
N GLY A 3 -12.01 3.67 -19.62
CA GLY A 3 -11.28 2.81 -18.68
C GLY A 3 -10.24 3.60 -17.88
N PHE A 4 -9.70 3.00 -16.82
CA PHE A 4 -8.65 3.63 -16.02
C PHE A 4 -7.34 3.72 -16.81
N THR A 5 -6.57 4.79 -16.62
CA THR A 5 -5.28 4.94 -17.29
C THR A 5 -4.21 4.18 -16.51
N PRO A 6 -3.49 3.23 -17.13
CA PRO A 6 -2.41 2.49 -16.46
C PRO A 6 -1.30 3.42 -15.95
N GLY A 7 -0.56 2.96 -14.94
CA GLY A 7 0.57 3.70 -14.38
C GLY A 7 1.64 4.01 -15.42
N LEU A 8 2.53 4.96 -15.11
CA LEU A 8 3.68 5.24 -15.99
C LEU A 8 4.56 3.99 -16.16
N PHE A 9 4.87 3.31 -15.05
CA PHE A 9 5.68 2.10 -15.07
C PHE A 9 5.03 0.97 -15.88
N ASP A 10 3.71 0.78 -15.78
CA ASP A 10 2.99 -0.22 -16.59
C ASP A 10 3.12 0.05 -18.10
N ARG A 11 3.05 1.32 -18.49
CA ARG A 11 3.20 1.74 -19.88
C ARG A 11 4.63 1.59 -20.39
N LEU A 12 5.63 1.74 -19.52
CA LEU A 12 7.05 1.65 -19.87
C LEU A 12 7.59 0.22 -19.83
N LEU A 13 7.10 -0.61 -18.91
CA LEU A 13 7.57 -1.97 -18.66
C LEU A 13 6.77 -3.04 -19.42
N ASP A 14 5.82 -2.62 -20.27
CA ASP A 14 4.99 -3.49 -21.11
C ASP A 14 4.35 -4.62 -20.27
N ALA A 15 3.78 -4.24 -19.12
CA ALA A 15 3.18 -5.17 -18.17
C ALA A 15 1.92 -5.81 -18.78
N GLN A 16 2.13 -6.88 -19.57
CA GLN A 16 1.26 -7.98 -20.05
C GLN A 16 -0.18 -7.70 -20.55
N ASP A 17 -0.72 -6.50 -20.45
CA ASP A 17 -2.10 -6.19 -20.83
C ASP A 17 -2.14 -5.57 -22.23
N ALA A 18 -2.24 -6.44 -23.24
CA ALA A 18 -2.49 -6.06 -24.64
C ALA A 18 -3.74 -5.16 -24.81
N HIS A 19 -4.69 -5.20 -23.88
CA HIS A 19 -5.87 -4.34 -23.87
C HIS A 19 -5.54 -2.87 -23.61
N ALA A 20 -4.60 -2.56 -22.71
CA ALA A 20 -4.17 -1.19 -22.44
C ALA A 20 -3.46 -0.56 -23.66
N ARG A 21 -2.81 -1.38 -24.48
CA ARG A 21 -2.13 -0.95 -25.73
C ARG A 21 -3.12 -0.55 -26.84
N ASN A 22 -4.35 -1.08 -26.80
CA ASN A 22 -5.38 -0.81 -27.80
C ASN A 22 -6.31 0.37 -27.43
N GLY A 23 -5.93 1.21 -26.46
CA GLY A 23 -6.69 2.39 -26.07
C GLY A 23 -7.96 2.11 -25.25
N GLY A 24 -8.26 0.84 -24.95
CA GLY A 24 -9.25 0.45 -23.95
C GLY A 24 -8.56 0.45 -22.59
N GLY A 25 -8.75 1.50 -21.79
CA GLY A 25 -8.17 1.60 -20.45
C GLY A 25 -8.49 0.39 -19.56
N LEU A 26 -7.81 0.29 -18.42
CA LEU A 26 -7.96 -0.82 -17.47
C LEU A 26 -9.41 -0.93 -16.96
N SER A 27 -9.85 -2.16 -16.76
CA SER A 27 -11.06 -2.45 -15.98
C SER A 27 -10.86 -2.04 -14.52
N LEU A 28 -11.96 -1.91 -13.78
CA LEU A 28 -11.90 -1.62 -12.34
C LEU A 28 -11.10 -2.68 -11.56
N GLU A 29 -11.25 -3.95 -11.92
CA GLU A 29 -10.55 -5.05 -11.25
C GLU A 29 -9.04 -4.99 -11.53
N GLN A 30 -8.65 -4.76 -12.79
CA GLN A 30 -7.25 -4.52 -13.15
C GLN A 30 -6.67 -3.28 -12.47
N TRP A 31 -7.49 -2.24 -12.27
CA TRP A 31 -7.07 -1.05 -11.55
C TRP A 31 -6.80 -1.34 -10.07
N LYS A 32 -7.66 -2.13 -9.42
CA LYS A 32 -7.43 -2.61 -8.05
C LYS A 32 -6.20 -3.52 -7.96
N ASP A 33 -5.95 -4.36 -8.95
CA ASP A 33 -4.76 -5.22 -9.03
C ASP A 33 -3.48 -4.39 -9.17
N ALA A 34 -3.49 -3.36 -10.01
CA ALA A 34 -2.36 -2.43 -10.14
C ALA A 34 -2.07 -1.71 -8.81
N VAL A 35 -3.11 -1.25 -8.11
CA VAL A 35 -2.95 -0.65 -6.77
C VAL A 35 -2.40 -1.66 -5.76
N ALA A 36 -2.89 -2.91 -5.76
CA ALA A 36 -2.41 -3.94 -4.84
C ALA A 36 -0.91 -4.21 -5.02
N ARG A 37 -0.45 -4.31 -6.28
CA ARG A 37 0.96 -4.50 -6.60
C ARG A 37 1.81 -3.31 -6.18
N ASP A 38 1.36 -2.08 -6.47
CA ASP A 38 2.12 -0.88 -6.14
C ASP A 38 2.17 -0.65 -4.60
N LEU A 39 1.13 -1.09 -3.86
CA LEU A 39 1.17 -1.18 -2.40
C LEU A 39 2.19 -2.23 -1.92
N GLU A 40 2.27 -3.38 -2.57
CA GLU A 40 3.24 -4.43 -2.23
C GLU A 40 4.67 -3.91 -2.41
N ASP A 41 4.96 -3.23 -3.52
CA ASP A 41 6.25 -2.59 -3.78
C ASP A 41 6.58 -1.51 -2.74
N LEU A 42 5.59 -0.69 -2.37
CA LEU A 42 5.75 0.34 -1.35
C LEU A 42 6.10 -0.26 0.02
N LEU A 43 5.33 -1.24 0.49
CA LEU A 43 5.54 -1.83 1.82
C LEU A 43 6.81 -2.68 1.91
N ASN A 44 7.28 -3.21 0.78
CA ASN A 44 8.54 -3.96 0.72
C ASN A 44 9.77 -3.09 0.48
N THR A 45 9.61 -1.83 0.11
CA THR A 45 10.72 -0.88 0.05
C THR A 45 10.99 -0.32 1.44
N ARG A 46 12.27 -0.31 1.87
CA ARG A 46 12.67 0.25 3.17
C ARG A 46 13.08 1.71 3.01
N CYS A 47 12.50 2.60 3.82
CA CYS A 47 12.99 3.97 3.91
C CYS A 47 14.06 4.07 5.01
N ALA A 48 15.19 4.71 4.69
CA ALA A 48 16.34 4.81 5.57
C ALA A 48 16.36 6.10 6.41
N LEU A 49 15.56 7.10 6.04
CA LEU A 49 15.55 8.41 6.70
C LEU A 49 14.48 8.44 7.80
N SER A 50 14.85 9.02 8.94
CA SER A 50 13.90 9.20 10.04
C SER A 50 13.04 10.44 9.84
N GLU A 51 11.83 10.43 10.41
CA GLU A 51 10.92 11.58 10.39
C GLU A 51 11.56 12.82 11.04
N GLU A 52 12.39 12.65 12.08
CA GLU A 52 13.07 13.76 12.74
C GLU A 52 14.06 14.47 11.81
N LEU A 53 14.78 13.71 10.98
CA LEU A 53 15.74 14.27 10.02
C LEU A 53 15.02 15.05 8.92
N LEU A 54 13.88 14.53 8.44
CA LEU A 54 13.11 15.12 7.35
C LEU A 54 12.23 16.29 7.79
N ARG A 55 12.03 16.52 9.09
CA ARG A 55 11.18 17.62 9.61
C ARG A 55 11.60 19.00 9.10
N ALA A 56 12.90 19.22 8.85
CA ALA A 56 13.40 20.49 8.31
C ALA A 56 13.22 20.61 6.78
N TYR A 57 12.82 19.53 6.10
CA TYR A 57 12.78 19.39 4.64
C TYR A 57 11.44 18.77 4.18
N PRO A 58 10.31 19.49 4.28
CA PRO A 58 8.99 18.94 3.99
C PRO A 58 8.82 18.45 2.54
N GLU A 59 9.48 19.10 1.58
CA GLU A 59 9.48 18.65 0.18
C GLU A 59 10.24 17.33 0.01
N CYS A 60 11.33 17.12 0.77
CA CYS A 60 12.04 15.85 0.77
C CYS A 60 11.21 14.75 1.42
N GLU A 61 10.49 15.07 2.50
CA GLU A 61 9.58 14.15 3.18
C GLU A 61 8.50 13.59 2.25
N ASN A 62 8.00 14.42 1.32
CA ASN A 62 6.97 14.06 0.34
C ASN A 62 7.53 13.56 -1.00
N SER A 63 8.85 13.41 -1.11
CA SER A 63 9.51 12.96 -2.34
C SER A 63 9.80 11.46 -2.34
N ILE A 64 10.29 10.95 -3.48
CA ILE A 64 10.76 9.58 -3.64
C ILE A 64 11.85 9.17 -2.63
N VAL A 65 12.58 10.14 -2.06
CA VAL A 65 13.62 9.88 -1.05
C VAL A 65 13.05 9.20 0.20
N ASN A 66 11.78 9.47 0.51
CA ASN A 66 11.06 8.85 1.62
C ASN A 66 10.05 7.79 1.15
N TYR A 67 10.26 7.21 -0.04
CA TYR A 67 9.44 6.11 -0.54
C TYR A 67 9.76 4.81 0.21
N GLY A 68 8.72 4.15 0.69
CA GLY A 68 8.84 2.90 1.44
C GLY A 68 8.25 2.98 2.85
N LEU A 69 8.59 1.97 3.63
CA LEU A 69 8.16 1.78 5.01
C LEU A 69 9.39 1.71 5.93
N ILE A 70 9.29 2.30 7.12
CA ILE A 70 10.35 2.21 8.12
C ILE A 70 10.54 0.76 8.57
N ASP A 71 11.75 0.41 9.01
CA ASP A 71 12.01 -0.93 9.54
C ASP A 71 11.35 -1.13 10.92
N PHE A 72 10.61 -2.21 11.05
CA PHE A 72 9.93 -2.60 12.29
C PHE A 72 10.58 -3.78 13.00
N ALA A 73 11.74 -4.29 12.53
CA ALA A 73 12.41 -5.44 13.13
C ALA A 73 12.72 -5.27 14.63
N GLY A 74 12.89 -4.03 15.11
CA GLY A 74 13.09 -3.71 16.52
C GLY A 74 11.82 -3.51 17.35
N MET A 75 10.62 -3.55 16.74
CA MET A 75 9.36 -3.25 17.41
C MET A 75 8.66 -4.50 17.93
N CYS A 76 8.01 -4.39 19.08
CA CYS A 76 7.32 -5.49 19.72
C CYS A 76 5.86 -5.58 19.24
N LEU A 77 5.57 -6.53 18.37
CA LEU A 77 4.22 -6.74 17.85
C LEU A 77 3.21 -7.19 18.91
N SER A 78 3.60 -7.52 20.14
CA SER A 78 2.66 -7.70 21.26
C SER A 78 2.33 -6.41 22.01
N SER A 79 3.15 -5.37 21.88
CA SER A 79 2.94 -4.05 22.49
C SER A 79 1.82 -3.29 21.77
N SER A 80 0.90 -2.69 22.53
CA SER A 80 -0.17 -1.86 21.96
C SER A 80 0.39 -0.57 21.34
N GLU A 81 1.46 -0.03 21.90
CA GLU A 81 2.08 1.23 21.46
C GLU A 81 2.75 1.05 20.11
N ASP A 82 3.60 0.02 19.99
CA ASP A 82 4.31 -0.30 18.75
C ASP A 82 3.34 -0.59 17.60
N ARG A 83 2.23 -1.28 17.88
CA ARG A 83 1.19 -1.52 16.87
C ARG A 83 0.56 -0.24 16.35
N THR A 84 0.25 0.67 17.27
CA THR A 84 -0.34 1.96 16.91
C THR A 84 0.63 2.74 16.04
N ARG A 85 1.93 2.70 16.39
CA ARG A 85 2.99 3.30 15.59
C ARG A 85 3.12 2.67 14.21
N ILE A 86 3.15 1.34 14.11
CA ILE A 86 3.21 0.61 12.83
C ILE A 86 2.01 0.99 11.95
N CYS A 87 0.79 0.95 12.47
CA CYS A 87 -0.41 1.32 11.71
C CYS A 87 -0.37 2.78 11.25
N ALA A 88 0.13 3.71 12.08
CA ALA A 88 0.29 5.11 11.71
C ALA A 88 1.32 5.29 10.59
N CYS A 89 2.47 4.60 10.68
CA CYS A 89 3.49 4.62 9.63
C CYS A 89 2.97 4.02 8.32
N LEU A 90 2.27 2.88 8.35
CA LEU A 90 1.62 2.30 7.16
C LEU A 90 0.66 3.31 6.52
N LYS A 91 -0.23 3.90 7.32
CA LYS A 91 -1.19 4.89 6.85
C LYS A 91 -0.48 6.07 6.17
N ALA A 92 0.53 6.64 6.84
CA ALA A 92 1.26 7.81 6.32
C ALA A 92 2.04 7.49 5.04
N ALA A 93 2.65 6.31 4.94
CA ALA A 93 3.35 5.87 3.73
C ALA A 93 2.38 5.75 2.54
N ILE A 94 1.23 5.10 2.76
CA ILE A 94 0.21 4.90 1.71
C ILE A 94 -0.42 6.22 1.29
N GLU A 95 -0.83 7.09 2.23
CA GLU A 95 -1.45 8.38 1.89
C GLU A 95 -0.49 9.30 1.11
N ARG A 96 0.82 9.15 1.34
CA ARG A 96 1.85 9.95 0.66
C ARG A 96 2.18 9.43 -0.73
N HIS A 97 2.32 8.11 -0.90
CA HIS A 97 2.88 7.51 -2.11
C HIS A 97 1.87 6.79 -3.00
N GLU A 98 0.63 6.61 -2.53
CA GLU A 98 -0.45 5.99 -3.29
C GLU A 98 -1.65 6.95 -3.47
N PRO A 99 -1.55 7.94 -4.38
CA PRO A 99 -2.56 8.99 -4.54
C PRO A 99 -3.90 8.49 -5.10
N ARG A 100 -3.96 7.24 -5.61
CA ARG A 100 -5.23 6.63 -6.04
C ARG A 100 -6.07 6.21 -4.83
N LEU A 101 -5.49 6.12 -3.64
CA LEU A 101 -6.18 5.82 -2.40
C LEU A 101 -6.36 7.07 -1.55
N SER A 102 -7.54 7.19 -0.94
CA SER A 102 -7.89 8.26 -0.01
C SER A 102 -8.60 7.69 1.21
N ASN A 103 -8.67 8.44 2.32
CA ASN A 103 -9.28 7.97 3.58
C ASN A 103 -8.69 6.64 4.08
N VAL A 104 -7.37 6.50 4.02
CA VAL A 104 -6.68 5.25 4.34
C VAL A 104 -6.78 4.96 5.84
N ARG A 105 -7.08 3.71 6.18
CA ARG A 105 -7.02 3.17 7.53
C ARG A 105 -6.28 1.85 7.51
N ALA A 106 -5.27 1.71 8.37
CA ALA A 106 -4.57 0.46 8.59
C ALA A 106 -4.87 -0.06 10.00
N SER A 107 -5.17 -1.34 10.12
CA SER A 107 -5.42 -2.01 11.39
C SER A 107 -4.72 -3.35 11.43
N LEU A 108 -4.10 -3.68 12.55
CA LEU A 108 -3.50 -4.98 12.77
C LEU A 108 -4.59 -6.01 13.10
N GLU A 109 -4.71 -7.07 12.30
CA GLU A 109 -5.54 -8.23 12.60
C GLU A 109 -4.74 -9.25 13.42
N ARG A 110 -5.29 -9.67 14.58
CA ARG A 110 -4.76 -10.81 15.33
C ARG A 110 -5.47 -12.06 14.86
N GLU A 111 -4.71 -13.02 14.34
CA GLU A 111 -5.25 -14.34 14.06
C GLU A 111 -4.99 -15.27 15.26
N THR A 112 -6.06 -15.66 15.94
CA THR A 112 -6.00 -16.62 17.05
C THR A 112 -5.50 -17.97 16.53
N GLY A 113 -4.28 -18.34 16.90
CA GLY A 113 -3.66 -19.63 16.56
C GLY A 113 -2.48 -19.56 15.59
N SER A 114 -2.19 -18.41 14.98
CA SER A 114 -0.99 -18.24 14.17
C SER A 114 0.15 -17.66 15.02
N ILE A 115 1.17 -18.48 15.30
CA ILE A 115 2.38 -18.02 15.95
C ILE A 115 3.21 -17.29 14.89
N ASN A 116 3.52 -16.02 15.14
CA ASN A 116 4.34 -15.12 14.33
C ASN A 116 3.73 -14.58 13.02
N ARG A 117 2.51 -14.93 12.59
CA ARG A 117 1.90 -14.21 11.43
C ARG A 117 1.33 -12.86 11.86
N VAL A 118 1.63 -11.83 11.09
CA VAL A 118 1.17 -10.45 11.33
C VAL A 118 0.42 -10.01 10.08
N SER A 119 -0.88 -9.80 10.24
CA SER A 119 -1.75 -9.39 9.16
C SER A 119 -2.24 -7.97 9.42
N PHE A 120 -2.26 -7.14 8.39
CA PHE A 120 -2.82 -5.79 8.43
C PHE A 120 -3.98 -5.73 7.45
N ALA A 121 -5.13 -5.27 7.92
CA ALA A 121 -6.22 -4.86 7.05
C ALA A 121 -6.06 -3.38 6.72
N ILE A 122 -5.99 -3.06 5.42
CA ILE A 122 -5.88 -1.72 4.88
C ILE A 122 -7.18 -1.41 4.15
N SER A 123 -7.96 -0.48 4.68
CA SER A 123 -9.18 0.01 4.03
C SER A 123 -8.99 1.42 3.51
N ALA A 124 -9.51 1.70 2.32
CA ALA A 124 -9.38 3.00 1.68
C ALA A 124 -10.54 3.26 0.70
N THR A 125 -10.64 4.49 0.24
CA THR A 125 -11.51 4.89 -0.88
C THR A 125 -10.65 5.05 -2.13
N LEU A 126 -10.90 4.22 -3.13
CA LEU A 126 -10.27 4.30 -4.44
C LEU A 126 -10.84 5.50 -5.19
N ALA A 127 -9.96 6.43 -5.56
CA ALA A 127 -10.28 7.60 -6.36
C ALA A 127 -10.06 7.31 -7.85
N GLY A 128 -11.10 7.53 -8.66
CA GLY A 128 -11.09 7.31 -10.11
C GLY A 128 -11.78 8.43 -10.87
N THR A 129 -11.60 8.46 -12.20
CA THR A 129 -12.13 9.47 -13.14
C THR A 129 -13.63 9.74 -12.98
N SER A 130 -14.41 8.80 -12.45
CA SER A 130 -15.86 8.96 -12.26
C SER A 130 -16.48 8.24 -11.06
N MET A 131 -15.70 7.56 -10.23
CA MET A 131 -16.22 6.74 -9.13
C MET A 131 -15.33 6.80 -7.88
N ARG A 132 -15.98 6.74 -6.71
CA ARG A 132 -15.35 6.50 -5.42
C ARG A 132 -15.86 5.17 -4.91
N GLU A 133 -14.96 4.22 -4.70
CA GLU A 133 -15.31 2.87 -4.25
C GLU A 133 -14.54 2.54 -2.98
N ALA A 134 -15.20 1.90 -2.02
CA ALA A 134 -14.51 1.35 -0.87
C ALA A 134 -13.71 0.12 -1.30
N VAL A 135 -12.43 0.10 -0.97
CA VAL A 135 -11.54 -1.03 -1.24
C VAL A 135 -10.83 -1.45 0.04
N SER A 136 -10.53 -2.74 0.13
CA SER A 136 -9.83 -3.30 1.28
C SER A 136 -8.79 -4.31 0.82
N PHE A 137 -7.59 -4.16 1.35
CA PHE A 137 -6.42 -4.99 1.06
C PHE A 137 -5.93 -5.63 2.35
N ASP A 138 -5.62 -6.92 2.30
CA ASP A 138 -5.00 -7.67 3.38
C ASP A 138 -3.49 -7.74 3.11
N ALA A 139 -2.67 -7.15 3.98
CA ALA A 139 -1.23 -7.21 3.93
C ALA A 139 -0.71 -8.23 4.95
N VAL A 140 -0.02 -9.27 4.51
CA VAL A 140 0.55 -10.30 5.39
C VAL A 140 2.06 -10.16 5.42
N LEU A 141 2.61 -9.92 6.61
CA LEU A 141 4.06 -9.91 6.83
C LEU A 141 4.56 -11.34 7.09
N GLN A 142 5.46 -11.80 6.24
CA GLN A 142 6.20 -13.04 6.42
C GLN A 142 7.39 -12.79 7.37
N PRO A 143 7.44 -13.41 8.56
CA PRO A 143 8.45 -13.08 9.58
C PRO A 143 9.88 -13.44 9.18
N SER A 144 10.05 -14.50 8.39
CA SER A 144 11.35 -15.01 7.98
C SER A 144 12.05 -14.12 6.94
N SER A 145 11.28 -13.45 6.08
CA SER A 145 11.77 -12.62 4.99
C SER A 145 11.52 -11.12 5.23
N LEU A 146 10.72 -10.77 6.25
CA LEU A 146 10.17 -9.43 6.46
C LEU A 146 9.48 -8.86 5.21
N HIS A 147 8.95 -9.76 4.39
CA HIS A 147 8.29 -9.46 3.13
C HIS A 147 6.78 -9.36 3.34
N TYR A 148 6.19 -8.30 2.82
CA TYR A 148 4.75 -8.10 2.81
C TYR A 148 4.17 -8.69 1.53
N SER A 149 3.07 -9.43 1.65
CA SER A 149 2.25 -9.84 0.51
C SER A 149 0.88 -9.18 0.60
N ILE A 150 0.42 -8.57 -0.49
CA ILE A 150 -0.86 -7.87 -0.56
C ILE A 150 -1.88 -8.73 -1.31
N ASN A 151 -2.99 -9.01 -0.64
CA ASN A 151 -4.14 -9.67 -1.25
C ASN A 151 -5.34 -8.73 -1.24
N ARG A 152 -6.13 -8.73 -2.31
CA ARG A 152 -7.41 -8.02 -2.31
C ARG A 152 -8.38 -8.76 -1.41
N SER A 153 -8.93 -8.06 -0.43
CA SER A 153 -9.96 -8.63 0.43
C SER A 153 -11.33 -8.38 -0.21
N THR A 154 -12.23 -9.36 -0.13
CA THR A 154 -13.63 -9.20 -0.56
C THR A 154 -14.48 -8.43 0.48
N ARG A 155 -13.86 -7.92 1.55
CA ARG A 155 -14.50 -7.15 2.62
C ARG A 155 -14.74 -5.72 2.15
N GLY A 156 -15.71 -5.53 1.26
CA GLY A 156 -16.04 -4.20 0.72
C GLY A 156 -17.12 -4.17 -0.36
N ALA A 157 -17.97 -5.20 -0.45
CA ALA A 157 -19.18 -5.18 -1.27
C ALA A 157 -20.41 -4.78 -0.43
#